data_AF-A0A849WEB9-F1
#
_entry.id   AF-A0A849WEB9-F1
#
_cell.length_a   1.000
_cell.length_b   1.000
_cell.length_c   1.000
_cell.angle_alpha   90.00
_cell.angle_beta   90.00
_cell.angle_gamma   90.00
#
_symmetry.space_group_name_H-M   'P 1'
#
loop_
_entity.id
_entity.type
_entity.pdbx_description
1 polymer ?
#
loop_
_entity_poly.entity_id
_entity_poly.type
_entity_poly.pdbx_seq_one_letter_code
_entity_poly.pdbx_strand_id
1 'polypeptide(L)'
;MDLDEKWEKTLEETKVIQFYRHLLSNSEVTTLPYIFLGESLVNPGDTVVRKGKVLVDHPFLVLPENTPQFSGFEFEKNLETSESSLPFFFMVRGIRFPSLKYKHEFSTLDVLEKHPESAIEYYKNELEREEDLETGLVFGPVDCWQLSILLYVGILVQKSAPDSIEKYLEELRRRFLSEGQQ
;
A
#
# COMPACT_ATOMS: atom_id res chain seq x y z
N MET A 1 3.55 -15.44 -16.49
CA MET A 1 4.01 -15.64 -15.11
C MET A 1 2.82 -15.95 -14.25
N ASP A 2 2.91 -16.97 -13.41
CA ASP A 2 1.88 -17.23 -12.40
C ASP A 2 1.99 -16.21 -11.24
N LEU A 3 1.08 -16.30 -10.28
CA LEU A 3 1.06 -15.40 -9.14
C LEU A 3 2.31 -15.56 -8.24
N ASP A 4 2.88 -16.76 -8.19
CA ASP A 4 4.07 -17.06 -7.38
C ASP A 4 5.30 -16.35 -7.98
N GLU A 5 5.52 -16.51 -9.28
CA GLU A 5 6.58 -15.83 -10.01
C GLU A 5 6.45 -14.30 -9.93
N LYS A 6 5.21 -13.78 -10.06
CA LYS A 6 4.93 -12.34 -9.93
C LYS A 6 5.24 -11.84 -8.51
N TRP A 7 4.96 -12.65 -7.50
CA TRP A 7 5.26 -12.33 -6.11
C TRP A 7 6.77 -12.29 -5.85
N GLU A 8 7.52 -13.30 -6.27
CA GLU A 8 8.99 -13.33 -6.11
C GLU A 8 9.65 -12.16 -6.84
N LYS A 9 9.26 -11.89 -8.09
CA LYS A 9 9.72 -10.72 -8.85
C LYS A 9 9.44 -9.42 -8.10
N THR A 10 8.25 -9.30 -7.51
CA THR A 10 7.89 -8.12 -6.71
C THR A 10 8.83 -7.95 -5.52
N LEU A 11 9.13 -9.03 -4.79
CA LEU A 11 10.03 -8.98 -3.64
C LEU A 11 11.47 -8.58 -4.01
N GLU A 12 11.95 -9.02 -5.17
CA GLU A 12 13.31 -8.72 -5.64
C GLU A 12 13.46 -7.30 -6.19
N GLU A 13 12.45 -6.84 -6.95
CA GLU A 13 12.56 -5.61 -7.73
C GLU A 13 11.94 -4.38 -7.03
N THR A 14 11.01 -4.58 -6.09
CA THR A 14 10.33 -3.46 -5.42
C THR A 14 11.26 -2.72 -4.47
N LYS A 15 11.37 -1.40 -4.66
CA LYS A 15 12.15 -0.50 -3.81
C LYS A 15 11.26 0.65 -3.35
N VAL A 16 11.13 0.81 -2.04
CA VAL A 16 10.49 2.01 -1.47
C VAL A 16 11.55 3.10 -1.34
N ILE A 17 11.42 4.15 -2.15
CA ILE A 17 12.36 5.27 -2.20
C ILE A 17 12.03 6.29 -1.11
N GLN A 18 10.75 6.57 -0.89
CA GLN A 18 10.24 7.45 0.15
C GLN A 18 9.02 6.83 0.81
N PHE A 19 8.98 6.87 2.15
CA PHE A 19 7.82 6.45 2.94
C PHE A 19 6.94 7.65 3.31
N TYR A 20 5.63 7.42 3.40
CA TYR A 20 4.74 8.26 4.19
C TYR A 20 5.31 8.46 5.61
N ARG A 21 5.44 9.72 6.04
CA ARG A 21 6.21 10.05 7.25
C ARG A 21 5.42 9.92 8.55
N HIS A 22 4.09 9.97 8.51
CA HIS A 22 3.26 9.90 9.71
C HIS A 22 2.90 8.45 10.08
N LEU A 23 2.56 8.23 11.35
CA LEU A 23 1.96 6.97 11.78
C LEU A 23 0.52 6.91 11.27
N LEU A 24 0.06 5.71 10.94
CA LEU A 24 -1.34 5.50 10.57
C LEU A 24 -2.27 5.80 11.75
N SER A 25 -3.44 6.36 11.47
CA SER A 25 -4.49 6.55 12.46
C SER A 25 -5.13 5.21 12.83
N ASN A 26 -5.49 5.04 14.10
CA ASN A 26 -6.09 3.82 14.65
C ASN A 26 -7.61 3.85 14.68
N SER A 27 -8.19 5.02 14.43
CA SER A 27 -9.62 5.29 14.56
C SER A 27 -10.23 5.92 13.31
N GLU A 28 -9.39 6.50 12.46
CA GLU A 28 -9.81 7.16 11.22
C GLU A 28 -9.19 6.48 10.00
N VAL A 29 -9.88 6.63 8.86
CA VAL A 29 -9.37 6.18 7.56
C VAL A 29 -8.10 6.97 7.24
N THR A 30 -6.97 6.27 7.11
CA THR A 30 -5.73 6.89 6.67
C THR A 30 -5.64 6.85 5.15
N THR A 31 -5.43 7.99 4.52
CA THR A 31 -5.16 8.08 3.08
C THR A 31 -3.67 8.00 2.85
N LEU A 32 -3.21 7.07 2.02
CA LEU A 32 -1.82 6.89 1.65
C LEU A 32 -1.63 7.19 0.15
N PRO A 33 -1.35 8.46 -0.22
CA PRO A 33 -0.93 8.81 -1.57
C PRO A 33 0.37 8.10 -1.94
N TYR A 34 0.49 7.73 -3.21
CA TYR A 34 1.70 7.14 -3.75
C TYR A 34 1.96 7.57 -5.19
N ILE A 35 3.25 7.57 -5.55
CA ILE A 35 3.77 7.58 -6.90
C ILE A 35 4.54 6.28 -7.09
N PHE A 36 4.09 5.48 -8.05
CA PHE A 36 4.77 4.27 -8.49
C PHE A 36 5.49 4.52 -9.81
N LEU A 37 6.71 4.02 -9.89
CA LEU A 37 7.59 4.08 -11.05
C LEU A 37 7.97 2.66 -11.46
N GLY A 38 7.98 2.39 -12.76
CA GLY A 38 8.48 1.12 -13.28
C GLY A 38 8.93 1.27 -14.73
N GLU A 39 9.85 0.42 -15.17
CA GLU A 39 10.35 0.46 -16.55
C GLU A 39 9.25 0.06 -17.54
N SER A 40 9.09 0.84 -18.62
CA SER A 40 8.12 0.56 -19.66
C SER A 40 8.45 -0.71 -20.42
N LEU A 41 7.50 -1.65 -20.44
CA LEU A 41 7.61 -2.90 -21.20
C LEU A 41 7.50 -2.69 -22.71
N VAL A 42 6.94 -1.56 -23.14
CA VAL A 42 6.73 -1.24 -24.57
C VAL A 42 7.89 -0.42 -25.12
N ASN A 43 8.40 0.53 -24.34
CA ASN A 43 9.51 1.40 -24.71
C ASN A 43 10.63 1.30 -23.67
N PRO A 44 11.61 0.39 -23.86
CA PRO A 44 12.74 0.28 -22.95
C PRO A 44 13.45 1.62 -22.79
N GLY A 45 13.77 1.98 -21.54
CA GLY A 45 14.33 3.29 -21.20
C GLY A 45 13.31 4.39 -20.90
N ASP A 46 12.02 4.18 -21.13
CA ASP A 46 10.95 5.05 -20.61
C ASP A 46 10.43 4.52 -19.27
N THR A 47 9.85 5.41 -18.47
CA THR A 47 9.29 5.07 -17.16
C THR A 47 7.78 5.20 -17.17
N VAL A 48 7.11 4.13 -16.78
CA VAL A 48 5.68 4.15 -16.45
C VAL A 48 5.50 4.79 -15.08
N VAL A 49 4.64 5.80 -15.02
CA VAL A 49 4.29 6.50 -13.79
C VAL A 49 2.84 6.20 -13.43
N ARG A 50 2.60 5.76 -12.20
CA ARG A 50 1.26 5.61 -11.64
C ARG A 50 1.12 6.46 -10.39
N LYS A 51 0.15 7.38 -10.36
CA LYS A 51 -0.18 8.13 -9.15
C LYS A 51 -1.55 7.68 -8.65
N GLY A 52 -1.67 7.43 -7.36
CA GLY A 52 -2.93 6.96 -6.77
C GLY A 52 -2.89 7.08 -5.25
N LYS A 53 -3.89 6.50 -4.59
CA LYS A 53 -3.93 6.44 -3.13
C LYS A 53 -4.54 5.15 -2.63
N VAL A 54 -4.09 4.71 -1.46
CA VAL A 54 -4.68 3.58 -0.73
C VAL A 54 -5.31 4.12 0.54
N LEU A 55 -6.61 3.88 0.70
CA LEU A 55 -7.33 4.14 1.94
C LEU A 55 -7.17 2.92 2.84
N VAL A 56 -6.62 3.13 4.03
CA VAL A 56 -6.46 2.12 5.06
C VAL A 56 -7.43 2.43 6.18
N ASP A 57 -8.42 1.56 6.36
CA ASP A 57 -9.51 1.74 7.31
C ASP A 57 -9.55 0.60 8.33
N HIS A 58 -9.81 0.96 9.58
CA HIS A 58 -10.06 0.02 10.67
C HIS A 58 -11.55 -0.36 10.63
N PRO A 59 -11.88 -1.59 10.23
CA PRO A 59 -13.28 -1.99 10.17
C PRO A 59 -13.89 -1.91 11.57
N PHE A 60 -14.92 -1.09 11.74
CA PHE A 60 -15.71 -0.93 12.98
C PHE A 60 -16.36 -2.23 13.51
N LEU A 61 -16.26 -3.33 12.76
CA LEU A 61 -16.74 -4.66 13.12
C LEU A 61 -15.54 -5.56 13.41
N VAL A 62 -15.58 -6.28 14.53
CA VAL A 62 -14.57 -7.29 14.90
C VAL A 62 -14.40 -8.27 13.74
N LEU A 63 -13.35 -8.07 12.94
CA LEU A 63 -12.94 -9.04 11.95
C LEU A 63 -12.33 -10.24 12.69
N PRO A 64 -12.56 -11.48 12.21
CA PRO A 64 -11.71 -12.59 12.59
C PRO A 64 -10.24 -12.20 12.39
N GLU A 65 -9.37 -12.58 13.32
CA GLU A 65 -7.95 -12.30 13.23
C GLU A 65 -7.38 -12.77 11.88
N ASN A 66 -6.49 -11.98 11.28
CA ASN A 66 -5.81 -12.26 10.01
C ASN A 66 -6.71 -12.30 8.76
N THR A 67 -7.73 -11.44 8.69
CA THR A 67 -8.63 -11.34 7.52
C THR A 67 -8.55 -9.96 6.87
N PRO A 68 -7.45 -9.61 6.18
CA PRO A 68 -7.37 -8.35 5.43
C PRO A 68 -8.41 -8.32 4.29
N GLN A 69 -8.98 -7.16 4.01
CA GLN A 69 -9.91 -6.95 2.90
C GLN A 69 -9.30 -6.00 1.89
N PHE A 70 -9.13 -6.46 0.65
CA PHE A 70 -8.63 -5.65 -0.46
C PHE A 70 -9.79 -5.26 -1.38
N SER A 71 -9.78 -4.03 -1.89
CA SER A 71 -10.76 -3.56 -2.87
C SER A 71 -10.18 -2.51 -3.81
N GLY A 72 -10.59 -2.51 -5.08
CA GLY A 72 -10.25 -1.47 -6.06
C GLY A 72 -8.85 -1.56 -6.66
N PHE A 73 -8.14 -2.67 -6.43
CA PHE A 73 -6.80 -2.93 -6.97
C PHE A 73 -6.84 -3.57 -8.36
N GLU A 74 -7.99 -4.10 -8.78
CA GLU A 74 -8.19 -4.74 -10.09
C GLU A 74 -7.16 -5.86 -10.35
N PHE A 75 -6.92 -6.73 -9.35
CA PHE A 75 -5.89 -7.77 -9.40
C PHE A 75 -6.08 -8.72 -10.59
N GLU A 76 -7.31 -8.91 -11.06
CA GLU A 76 -7.64 -9.79 -12.17
C GLU A 76 -6.95 -9.37 -13.47
N LYS A 77 -6.67 -8.06 -13.67
CA LYS A 77 -6.06 -7.54 -14.89
C LYS A 77 -4.59 -7.91 -15.05
N ASN A 78 -3.84 -7.91 -13.94
CA ASN A 78 -2.38 -8.03 -13.96
C ASN A 78 -1.89 -9.30 -13.26
N LEU A 79 -2.61 -9.78 -12.26
CA LEU A 79 -2.21 -10.90 -11.40
C LEU A 79 -3.03 -12.16 -11.64
N GLU A 80 -4.11 -12.11 -12.44
CA GLU A 80 -5.00 -13.24 -12.72
C GLU A 80 -5.57 -13.88 -11.43
N THR A 81 -5.71 -13.09 -10.37
CA THR A 81 -6.19 -13.53 -9.05
C THR A 81 -7.29 -12.59 -8.58
N SER A 82 -8.18 -13.09 -7.72
CA SER A 82 -9.26 -12.27 -7.15
C SER A 82 -8.85 -11.63 -5.83
N GLU A 83 -9.54 -10.56 -5.48
CA GLU A 83 -9.39 -9.90 -4.17
C GLU A 83 -9.59 -10.88 -2.99
N SER A 84 -10.43 -11.91 -3.15
CA SER A 84 -10.73 -12.89 -2.12
C SER A 84 -9.69 -14.01 -1.98
N SER A 85 -8.92 -14.32 -3.03
CA SER A 85 -7.88 -15.37 -2.97
C SER A 85 -6.54 -14.86 -2.43
N LEU A 86 -6.28 -13.56 -2.58
CA LEU A 86 -5.00 -12.95 -2.20
C LEU A 86 -4.67 -13.07 -0.69
N PRO A 87 -5.63 -12.89 0.25
CA PRO A 87 -5.36 -13.12 1.67
C PRO A 87 -4.88 -14.54 1.98
N PHE A 88 -5.49 -15.55 1.34
CA PHE A 88 -5.09 -16.95 1.51
C PHE A 88 -3.68 -17.19 0.96
N PHE A 89 -3.39 -16.62 -0.21
CA PHE A 89 -2.06 -16.67 -0.82
C PHE A 89 -0.96 -16.13 0.10
N PHE A 90 -1.19 -14.99 0.76
CA PHE A 90 -0.25 -14.42 1.72
C PHE A 90 -0.11 -15.28 2.96
N MET A 91 -1.23 -15.78 3.49
CA MET A 91 -1.25 -16.62 4.68
C MET A 91 -0.41 -17.89 4.52
N VAL A 92 -0.50 -18.61 3.40
CA VAL A 92 0.29 -19.84 3.17
C VAL A 92 1.79 -19.56 3.07
N ARG A 93 2.18 -18.31 2.81
CA ARG A 93 3.58 -17.82 2.76
C ARG A 93 4.04 -17.20 4.08
N GLY A 94 3.22 -17.26 5.13
CA GLY A 94 3.54 -16.67 6.43
C GLY A 94 3.46 -15.14 6.47
N ILE A 95 2.94 -14.49 5.42
CA ILE A 95 2.75 -13.05 5.36
C ILE A 95 1.44 -12.72 6.07
N ARG A 96 1.51 -11.86 7.10
CA ARG A 96 0.35 -11.43 7.88
C ARG A 96 0.09 -9.96 7.67
N PHE A 97 -0.95 -9.65 6.92
CA PHE A 97 -1.53 -8.31 6.92
C PHE A 97 -2.48 -8.17 8.11
N PRO A 98 -2.44 -7.06 8.84
CA PRO A 98 -3.46 -6.75 9.83
C PRO A 98 -4.86 -6.75 9.20
N SER A 99 -5.85 -7.18 9.99
CA SER A 99 -7.27 -7.22 9.61
C SER A 99 -7.85 -5.81 9.43
N LEU A 100 -7.44 -5.15 8.35
CA LEU A 100 -7.87 -3.82 7.94
C LEU A 100 -8.51 -3.89 6.56
N LYS A 101 -9.23 -2.82 6.20
CA LYS A 101 -9.72 -2.61 4.84
C LYS A 101 -8.71 -1.76 4.09
N TYR A 102 -8.29 -2.25 2.93
CA TYR A 102 -7.37 -1.60 2.02
C TYR A 102 -8.16 -1.33 0.73
N LYS A 103 -8.46 -0.06 0.48
CA LYS A 103 -9.15 0.35 -0.74
C LYS A 103 -8.23 1.20 -1.59
N HIS A 104 -7.92 0.70 -2.76
CA HIS A 104 -7.19 1.47 -3.76
C HIS A 104 -8.17 2.39 -4.51
N GLU A 105 -7.81 3.67 -4.66
CA GLU A 105 -8.59 4.66 -5.39
C GLU A 105 -7.76 5.31 -6.50
N PHE A 106 -8.45 5.54 -7.63
CA PHE A 106 -8.02 6.08 -8.92
C PHE A 106 -6.51 6.23 -9.14
N SER A 107 -5.98 5.37 -10.02
CA SER A 107 -4.61 5.42 -10.51
C SER A 107 -4.59 6.22 -11.82
N THR A 108 -3.93 7.38 -11.86
CA THR A 108 -3.52 7.96 -13.14
C THR A 108 -2.37 7.13 -13.68
N LEU A 109 -2.36 6.87 -14.99
CA LEU A 109 -1.28 6.18 -15.69
C LEU A 109 -0.68 7.14 -16.71
N ASP A 110 0.61 7.37 -16.60
CA ASP A 110 1.38 8.23 -17.50
C ASP A 110 2.69 7.55 -17.91
N VAL A 111 3.32 8.06 -18.96
CA VAL A 111 4.64 7.62 -19.42
C VAL A 111 5.57 8.83 -19.42
N LEU A 112 6.64 8.72 -18.65
CA LEU A 112 7.72 9.70 -18.62
C LEU A 112 8.85 9.20 -19.53
N GLU A 113 9.16 9.97 -20.56
CA GLU A 113 10.27 9.73 -21.50
C GLU A 113 11.64 9.98 -20.83
N LYS A 114 11.92 9.20 -19.79
CA LYS A 114 13.15 9.21 -19.00
C LYS A 114 13.43 7.81 -18.49
N HIS A 115 14.73 7.52 -18.38
CA HIS A 115 15.22 6.30 -17.74
C HIS A 115 14.77 6.23 -16.27
N PRO A 116 14.46 5.04 -15.71
CA PRO A 116 13.97 4.86 -14.35
C PRO A 116 14.70 5.63 -13.26
N GLU A 117 16.04 5.63 -13.26
CA GLU A 117 16.85 6.34 -12.28
C GLU A 117 16.63 7.86 -12.35
N SER A 118 16.55 8.41 -13.56
CA SER A 118 16.24 9.83 -13.77
C SER A 118 14.81 10.18 -13.40
N ALA A 119 13.87 9.25 -13.58
CA ALA A 119 12.48 9.42 -13.15
C ALA A 119 12.35 9.40 -11.62
N ILE A 120 13.07 8.51 -10.94
CA ILE A 120 13.15 8.46 -9.48
C ILE A 120 13.69 9.79 -8.94
N GLU A 121 14.82 10.26 -9.46
CA GLU A 121 15.41 11.54 -9.04
C GLU A 121 14.48 12.72 -9.32
N TYR A 122 13.84 12.73 -10.49
CA TYR A 122 12.86 13.75 -10.85
C TYR A 122 11.72 13.85 -9.82
N TYR A 123 11.05 12.73 -9.51
CA TYR A 123 9.93 12.74 -8.57
C TYR A 123 10.35 12.97 -7.13
N LYS A 124 11.53 12.49 -6.74
CA LYS A 124 12.08 12.79 -5.42
C LYS A 124 12.30 14.29 -5.24
N ASN A 125 12.92 14.95 -6.23
CA ASN A 125 13.16 16.39 -6.20
C ASN A 125 11.84 17.20 -6.28
N GLU A 126 10.83 16.70 -7.00
CA GLU A 126 9.49 17.29 -7.04
C GLU A 126 8.84 17.29 -5.64
N LEU A 127 8.81 16.14 -4.97
CA LEU A 127 8.28 16.00 -3.62
C LEU A 127 9.04 16.85 -2.59
N GLU A 128 10.37 16.87 -2.67
CA GLU A 128 11.20 17.70 -1.79
C GLU A 128 10.92 19.21 -1.97
N ARG A 129 10.76 19.67 -3.22
CA ARG A 129 10.45 21.07 -3.53
C ARG A 129 9.08 21.48 -3.03
N GLU A 130 8.12 20.56 -3.04
CA GLU A 130 6.75 20.79 -2.57
C GLU A 130 6.60 20.56 -1.06
N GLU A 131 7.69 20.18 -0.37
CA GLU A 131 7.68 19.77 1.03
C GLU A 131 6.67 18.64 1.31
N ASP A 132 6.41 17.79 0.31
CA ASP A 132 5.47 16.68 0.41
C ASP A 132 6.13 15.48 1.11
N LEU A 133 5.73 15.31 2.37
CA LEU A 133 6.14 14.21 3.25
C LEU A 133 5.07 13.10 3.36
N GLU A 134 3.95 13.28 2.67
CA GLU A 134 2.75 12.44 2.73
C GLU A 134 2.56 11.57 1.47
N THR A 135 3.37 11.76 0.45
CA THR A 135 3.36 10.90 -0.73
C THR A 135 4.48 9.86 -0.65
N GLY A 136 4.11 8.58 -0.78
CA GLY A 136 5.07 7.49 -0.94
C GLY A 136 5.65 7.44 -2.35
N LEU A 137 6.95 7.16 -2.48
CA LEU A 137 7.59 6.94 -3.78
C LEU A 137 8.09 5.50 -3.85
N VAL A 138 7.55 4.73 -4.78
CA VAL A 138 7.81 3.28 -4.93
C VAL A 138 8.29 3.00 -6.35
N PHE A 139 9.36 2.23 -6.48
CA PHE A 139 9.82 1.68 -7.75
C PHE A 139 9.57 0.17 -7.78
N GLY A 140 9.17 -0.40 -8.92
CA GLY A 140 9.00 -1.84 -9.03
C GLY A 140 8.52 -2.32 -10.41
N PRO A 141 8.16 -3.61 -10.50
CA PRO A 141 7.73 -4.24 -11.75
C PRO A 141 6.36 -3.74 -12.22
N VAL A 142 6.26 -3.30 -13.48
CA VAL A 142 5.02 -2.72 -14.06
C VAL A 142 3.88 -3.73 -14.18
N ASP A 143 4.21 -4.99 -14.45
CA ASP A 143 3.28 -6.10 -14.63
C ASP A 143 2.67 -6.63 -13.32
N CYS A 144 3.24 -6.29 -12.17
CA CYS A 144 2.70 -6.63 -10.85
C CYS A 144 2.75 -5.47 -9.85
N TRP A 145 2.63 -4.23 -10.34
CA TRP A 145 2.70 -3.00 -9.55
C TRP A 145 1.78 -2.99 -8.32
N GLN A 146 0.61 -3.66 -8.40
CA GLN A 146 -0.31 -3.78 -7.27
C GLN A 146 0.35 -4.44 -6.05
N LEU A 147 1.18 -5.46 -6.27
CA LEU A 147 1.90 -6.15 -5.19
C LEU A 147 2.97 -5.24 -4.58
N SER A 148 3.64 -4.41 -5.39
CA SER A 148 4.58 -3.40 -4.90
C SER A 148 3.90 -2.38 -3.98
N ILE A 149 2.71 -1.91 -4.36
CA ILE A 149 1.92 -0.99 -3.53
C ILE A 149 1.44 -1.68 -2.25
N LEU A 150 0.99 -2.92 -2.32
CA LEU A 150 0.61 -3.68 -1.13
C LEU A 150 1.78 -3.93 -0.19
N LEU A 151 2.97 -4.23 -0.70
CA LEU A 151 4.19 -4.35 0.11
C LEU A 151 4.51 -3.03 0.81
N TYR A 152 4.50 -1.92 0.07
CA TYR A 152 4.70 -0.59 0.63
C TYR A 152 3.73 -0.28 1.77
N VAL A 153 2.43 -0.49 1.55
CA VAL A 153 1.40 -0.25 2.56
C VAL A 153 1.55 -1.21 3.73
N GLY A 154 1.79 -2.50 3.48
CA GLY A 154 1.99 -3.51 4.52
C GLY A 154 3.15 -3.15 5.47
N ILE A 155 4.27 -2.66 4.92
CA ILE A 155 5.40 -2.18 5.71
C ILE A 155 5.01 -0.98 6.58
N LEU A 156 4.24 -0.01 6.03
CA LEU A 156 3.78 1.15 6.80
C LEU A 156 2.83 0.77 7.94
N VAL A 157 1.90 -0.15 7.68
CA VAL A 157 0.99 -0.65 8.70
C VAL A 157 1.79 -1.36 9.79
N GLN A 158 2.74 -2.22 9.43
CA GLN A 158 3.56 -2.92 10.41
C GLN A 158 4.40 -1.97 11.26
N LYS A 159 4.95 -0.89 10.68
CA LYS A 159 5.66 0.16 11.41
C LYS A 159 4.75 0.94 12.36
N SER A 160 3.47 1.07 12.01
CA SER A 160 2.50 1.84 12.79
C SER A 160 1.72 1.00 13.81
N ALA A 161 1.79 -0.34 13.73
CA ALA A 161 1.01 -1.27 14.55
C ALA A 161 1.46 -1.50 16.02
N PRO A 162 2.75 -1.38 16.44
CA PRO A 162 3.17 -1.80 17.78
C PRO A 162 2.51 -1.02 18.93
N ASP A 163 2.43 0.32 18.81
CA ASP A 163 1.82 1.19 19.84
C ASP A 163 0.29 1.36 19.66
N SER A 164 -0.24 0.87 18.55
CA SER A 164 -1.53 1.29 18.03
C SER A 164 -2.69 0.43 18.50
N ILE A 165 -2.43 -0.86 18.72
CA ILE A 165 -3.41 -1.76 19.34
C ILE A 165 -3.63 -1.36 20.81
N GLU A 166 -2.58 -1.01 21.55
CA GLU A 166 -2.70 -0.52 22.93
C GLU A 166 -3.49 0.78 23.01
N LYS A 167 -3.19 1.76 22.14
CA LYS A 167 -3.95 3.02 22.05
C LYS A 167 -5.41 2.80 21.65
N TYR A 168 -5.68 1.90 20.71
CA TYR A 168 -7.05 1.54 20.32
C TYR A 168 -7.83 0.89 21.48
N LEU A 169 -7.20 -0.03 22.21
CA LEU A 169 -7.79 -0.64 23.41
C LEU A 169 -8.04 0.41 24.51
N GLU A 170 -7.14 1.38 24.68
CA GLU A 170 -7.33 2.50 25.59
C GLU A 170 -8.48 3.43 25.15
N GLU A 171 -8.59 3.75 23.86
CA GLU A 171 -9.68 4.56 23.30
C GLU A 171 -11.03 3.88 23.45
N LEU A 172 -11.12 2.58 23.14
CA LEU A 172 -12.31 1.79 23.41
C LEU A 172 -12.66 1.81 24.90
N ARG A 173 -11.67 1.59 25.78
CA ARG A 173 -11.88 1.61 27.23
C ARG A 173 -12.40 2.97 27.71
N ARG A 174 -11.90 4.07 27.16
CA ARG A 174 -12.41 5.43 27.48
C ARG A 174 -13.85 5.62 27.03
N ARG A 175 -14.19 5.22 25.79
CA ARG A 175 -15.57 5.32 25.25
C ARG A 175 -16.57 4.52 26.08
N PHE A 176 -16.24 3.27 26.43
CA PHE A 176 -17.11 2.42 27.25
C PHE A 176 -17.26 2.91 28.71
N LEU A 177 -16.24 3.57 29.27
CA LEU A 177 -16.32 4.13 30.63
C LEU A 177 -17.05 5.49 30.68
N SER A 178 -17.06 6.25 29.57
CA SER A 178 -17.79 7.53 29.49
C SER A 178 -19.30 7.37 29.28
N GLU A 179 -19.76 6.28 28.67
CA GLU A 179 -21.20 6.01 28.44
C GLU A 179 -21.91 5.41 29.67
N GLY A 180 -21.17 5.00 30.70
CA GLY A 180 -21.72 4.44 31.95
C GLY A 180 -22.00 5.46 33.06
N GLN A 181 -21.89 6.77 32.80
CA GLN A 181 -22.09 7.84 33.79
C GLN A 181 -23.21 8.84 33.43
N GLN A 182 -24.16 8.46 32.58
CA GLN A 182 -25.38 9.24 32.33
C GLN A 182 -26.64 8.48 32.75
#